data_AF-A0A5N5SU91-F1
#
_entry.id   AF-A0A5N5SU91-F1
#
_cell.length_a   1.000
_cell.length_b   1.000
_cell.length_c   1.000
_cell.angle_alpha   90.00
_cell.angle_beta   90.00
_cell.angle_gamma   90.00
#
_symmetry.space_group_name_H-M   'P 1'
#
loop_
_entity.id
_entity.type
_entity.pdbx_description
1 polymer ?
#
loop_
_entity_poly.entity_id
_entity_poly.type
_entity_poly.pdbx_seq_one_letter_code
_entity_poly.pdbx_strand_id
1 'polypeptide(L)'
;MSLNTPIKLENFIVNKAPAKAFYIPNFINEEEEKIILKKLYEAPKPKWVQLSNRRLQNWGRISSFQRNGSRIHSIKRRSLLVLQEDLYTKYLHGIAEKPTDVIDDLIFNLDEISYSLGDILNRETRVSLTIRYFPKVLKFKLGKI
;
A
#
# COMPACT_ATOMS: atom_id res chain seq x y z
N MET A 1 11.78 16.97 9.40
CA MET A 1 10.88 16.68 10.56
C MET A 1 11.63 15.75 11.49
N SER A 2 11.81 16.12 12.76
CA SER A 2 12.51 15.28 13.74
C SER A 2 11.62 14.09 14.13
N LEU A 3 12.22 12.90 14.20
CA LEU A 3 11.58 11.58 14.38
C LEU A 3 10.86 11.36 15.74
N ASN A 4 10.68 12.39 16.56
CA ASN A 4 10.26 12.25 17.96
C ASN A 4 8.90 12.86 18.31
N THR A 5 8.12 13.32 17.31
CA THR A 5 6.74 13.77 17.58
C THR A 5 5.78 12.62 17.25
N PRO A 6 4.95 12.15 18.20
CA PRO A 6 3.97 11.11 17.91
C PRO A 6 2.98 11.60 16.85
N ILE A 7 2.90 10.87 15.73
CA ILE A 7 1.93 11.14 14.67
C ILE A 7 0.54 10.74 15.19
N LYS A 8 -0.38 11.70 15.26
CA LYS A 8 -1.80 11.44 15.54
C LYS A 8 -2.50 11.00 14.25
N LEU A 9 -2.91 9.74 14.17
CA LEU A 9 -3.50 9.16 12.96
C LEU A 9 -4.85 9.78 12.63
N GLU A 10 -5.59 10.25 13.62
CA GLU A 10 -6.94 10.82 13.49
C GLU A 10 -6.97 12.01 12.53
N ASN A 11 -5.85 12.71 12.35
CA ASN A 11 -5.72 13.83 11.43
C ASN A 11 -5.63 13.41 9.95
N PHE A 12 -5.51 12.12 9.66
CA PHE A 12 -5.19 11.57 8.34
C PHE A 12 -6.28 10.61 7.83
N ILE A 13 -7.50 10.67 8.38
CA ILE A 13 -8.60 9.76 8.05
C ILE A 13 -9.02 9.93 6.59
N VAL A 14 -9.16 8.81 5.89
CA VAL A 14 -9.68 8.76 4.52
C VAL A 14 -11.20 8.60 4.56
N ASN A 15 -11.93 9.71 4.44
CA ASN A 15 -13.39 9.72 4.55
C ASN A 15 -14.12 8.97 3.40
N LYS A 16 -13.47 8.81 2.24
CA LYS A 16 -14.04 8.10 1.08
C LYS A 16 -13.85 6.57 1.15
N ALA A 17 -13.18 6.05 2.18
CA ALA A 17 -12.94 4.62 2.34
C ALA A 17 -14.15 3.93 3.00
N PRO A 18 -14.48 2.69 2.61
CA PRO A 18 -15.62 1.96 3.20
C PRO A 18 -15.40 1.52 4.65
N ALA A 19 -14.15 1.58 5.12
CA ALA A 19 -13.73 1.26 6.48
C ALA A 19 -12.48 2.08 6.84
N LYS A 20 -12.01 1.96 8.09
CA LYS A 20 -10.96 2.82 8.66
C LYS A 20 -9.63 2.72 7.89
N ALA A 21 -9.28 3.81 7.21
CA ALA A 21 -8.01 3.98 6.51
C ALA A 21 -7.41 5.34 6.85
N PHE A 22 -6.08 5.40 6.86
CA PHE A 22 -5.35 6.65 7.05
C PHE A 22 -4.33 6.84 5.94
N TYR A 23 -4.22 8.06 5.44
CA TYR A 23 -3.25 8.43 4.41
C TYR A 23 -2.38 9.59 4.89
N ILE A 24 -1.08 9.33 4.99
CA ILE A 24 -0.10 10.31 5.43
C ILE A 24 0.78 10.68 4.22
N PRO A 25 0.60 11.87 3.62
CA PRO A 25 1.47 12.34 2.55
C PRO A 25 2.88 12.65 3.08
N ASN A 26 3.89 12.56 2.22
CA ASN A 26 5.29 12.90 2.55
C ASN A 26 5.80 12.26 3.84
N PHE A 27 5.40 11.02 4.11
CA PHE A 27 5.74 10.28 5.32
C PHE A 27 7.25 10.04 5.45
N ILE A 28 7.93 9.81 4.32
CA ILE A 28 9.40 9.81 4.24
C ILE A 28 9.88 10.98 3.40
N ASN A 29 11.10 11.45 3.67
CA ASN A 29 11.76 12.44 2.84
C ASN A 29 12.54 11.79 1.67
N GLU A 30 13.15 12.61 0.82
CA GLU A 30 13.86 12.14 -0.39
C GLU A 30 15.12 11.35 -0.08
N GLU A 31 15.85 11.73 0.96
CA GLU A 31 17.07 11.04 1.38
C GLU A 31 16.75 9.66 1.94
N GLU A 32 15.69 9.56 2.75
CA GLU A 32 15.17 8.28 3.24
C GLU A 32 14.71 7.37 2.09
N GLU A 33 13.97 7.91 1.11
CA GLU A 33 13.58 7.17 -0.08
C GLU A 33 14.80 6.61 -0.83
N LYS A 34 15.83 7.44 -1.08
CA LYS A 34 17.08 7.01 -1.74
C LYS A 34 17.77 5.89 -0.96
N ILE A 35 17.88 6.02 0.36
CA ILE A 35 18.50 5.00 1.22
C ILE A 35 17.72 3.68 1.17
N ILE A 36 16.38 3.73 1.24
CA ILE A 36 15.52 2.54 1.16
C ILE A 36 15.66 1.86 -0.20
N LEU A 37 15.58 2.63 -1.29
CA LEU A 37 15.72 2.10 -2.65
C LEU A 37 17.08 1.45 -2.86
N LYS A 38 18.17 2.10 -2.41
CA LYS A 38 19.52 1.55 -2.48
C LYS A 38 19.59 0.17 -1.81
N LYS A 39 19.11 0.07 -0.56
CA LYS A 39 19.09 -1.20 0.19
C LYS A 39 18.22 -2.27 -0.49
N LEU A 40 17.11 -1.90 -1.11
CA LEU A 40 16.24 -2.82 -1.85
C LEU A 40 16.92 -3.39 -3.09
N TYR A 41 17.63 -2.56 -3.86
CA TYR A 41 18.31 -3.00 -5.09
C TYR A 41 19.63 -3.73 -4.83
N GLU A 42 20.27 -3.50 -3.68
CA GLU A 42 21.43 -4.28 -3.21
C GLU A 42 21.06 -5.72 -2.81
N ALA A 43 19.76 -6.02 -2.60
CA ALA A 43 19.32 -7.38 -2.27
C ALA A 43 19.55 -8.35 -3.46
N PRO A 44 20.10 -9.56 -3.23
CA PRO A 44 20.45 -10.49 -4.30
C PRO A 44 19.23 -10.90 -5.14
N LYS A 45 19.41 -10.86 -6.48
CA LYS A 45 18.39 -11.16 -7.51
C LYS A 45 17.51 -12.41 -7.28
N PRO A 46 18.00 -13.58 -6.79
CA PRO A 46 17.16 -14.77 -6.60
C PRO A 46 15.99 -14.61 -5.60
N LYS A 47 15.91 -13.49 -4.86
CA LYS A 47 14.78 -13.20 -3.96
C LYS A 47 13.58 -12.54 -4.66
N TRP A 48 13.74 -12.09 -5.90
CA TRP A 48 12.66 -11.43 -6.64
C TRP A 48 11.84 -12.43 -7.44
N VAL A 49 10.55 -12.55 -7.12
CA VAL A 49 9.59 -13.26 -7.96
C VAL A 49 9.14 -12.30 -9.07
N GLN A 50 9.43 -12.66 -10.32
CA GLN A 50 8.97 -11.91 -11.49
C GLN A 50 7.54 -12.32 -11.82
N LEU A 51 6.64 -11.36 -11.84
CA LEU A 51 5.26 -11.44 -12.33
C LEU A 51 5.18 -10.63 -13.63
N SER A 52 4.09 -10.77 -14.39
CA SER A 52 3.92 -10.19 -15.74
C SER A 52 4.52 -8.80 -15.90
N ASN A 53 4.13 -7.85 -15.04
CA ASN A 53 4.60 -6.46 -15.07
C ASN A 53 5.14 -5.95 -13.73
N ARG A 54 5.52 -6.84 -12.80
CA ARG A 54 6.04 -6.43 -11.48
C ARG A 54 7.00 -7.46 -10.90
N ARG A 55 7.89 -6.98 -10.04
CA ARG A 55 8.74 -7.85 -9.21
C ARG A 55 8.25 -7.77 -7.77
N LEU A 56 8.13 -8.92 -7.13
CA LEU A 56 7.71 -9.02 -5.74
C LEU A 56 8.80 -9.69 -4.92
N GLN A 57 9.13 -9.09 -3.78
CA GLN A 57 9.96 -9.72 -2.78
C GLN A 57 9.13 -9.89 -1.51
N ASN A 58 8.82 -11.14 -1.16
CA ASN A 58 8.07 -11.45 0.05
C ASN A 58 9.04 -11.83 1.17
N TRP A 59 8.90 -11.16 2.31
CA TRP A 59 9.62 -11.48 3.53
C TRP A 59 8.63 -11.98 4.58
N GLY A 60 8.22 -13.25 4.49
CA GLY A 60 7.24 -13.86 5.40
C GLY A 60 6.28 -14.86 4.73
N ARG A 61 5.20 -15.24 5.43
CA ARG A 61 4.18 -16.18 4.90
C ARG A 61 3.28 -15.48 3.88
N ILE A 62 3.02 -16.18 2.77
CA ILE A 62 2.12 -15.74 1.71
C ILE A 62 0.68 -16.05 2.15
N SER A 63 -0.15 -15.02 2.27
CA SER A 63 -1.61 -15.18 2.27
C SER A 63 -2.11 -15.02 0.84
N SER A 64 -2.87 -16.00 0.37
CA SER A 64 -3.54 -15.98 -0.94
C SER A 64 -4.48 -14.78 -1.00
N PHE A 65 -4.27 -13.91 -1.97
CA PHE A 65 -5.17 -12.80 -2.27
C PHE A 65 -6.24 -13.27 -3.26
N GLN A 66 -7.51 -13.11 -2.90
CA GLN A 66 -8.62 -13.18 -3.87
C GLN A 66 -9.04 -11.75 -4.27
N ARG A 67 -9.71 -11.58 -5.41
CA ARG A 67 -10.07 -10.26 -5.99
C ARG A 67 -11.55 -9.95 -5.75
N ASN A 68 -11.85 -8.74 -5.27
CA ASN A 68 -13.07 -7.93 -5.51
C ASN A 68 -13.09 -6.63 -4.67
N GLY A 69 -12.82 -5.51 -5.34
CA GLY A 69 -13.63 -4.28 -5.26
C GLY A 69 -13.54 -3.34 -4.06
N SER A 70 -12.41 -2.65 -3.85
CA SER A 70 -12.38 -1.25 -3.40
C SER A 70 -11.11 -0.58 -3.91
N ARG A 71 -11.27 0.54 -4.61
CA ARG A 71 -10.25 1.13 -5.49
C ARG A 71 -9.57 2.30 -4.77
N ILE A 72 -8.43 2.04 -4.13
CA ILE A 72 -7.57 3.10 -3.58
C ILE A 72 -6.68 3.60 -4.71
N HIS A 73 -7.14 4.64 -5.42
CA HIS A 73 -6.67 4.92 -6.77
C HIS A 73 -5.53 5.92 -6.91
N SER A 74 -4.96 6.47 -5.83
CA SER A 74 -3.74 7.28 -5.96
C SER A 74 -2.94 7.33 -4.66
N ILE A 75 -1.83 6.58 -4.61
CA ILE A 75 -0.87 6.63 -3.50
C ILE A 75 0.39 7.30 -4.04
N LYS A 76 0.67 8.53 -3.57
CA LYS A 76 1.85 9.28 -4.01
C LYS A 76 3.15 8.56 -3.64
N ARG A 77 4.25 8.94 -4.30
CA ARG A 77 5.59 8.55 -3.83
C ARG A 77 5.79 9.10 -2.42
N ARG A 78 6.53 8.36 -1.58
CA ARG A 78 6.86 8.72 -0.19
C ARG A 78 5.67 8.84 0.78
N SER A 79 4.44 8.52 0.37
CA SER A 79 3.29 8.52 1.29
C SER A 79 3.12 7.17 2.00
N LEU A 80 2.54 7.19 3.19
CA LEU A 80 2.14 6.00 3.94
C LEU A 80 0.63 5.83 3.89
N LEU A 81 0.18 4.62 3.55
CA LEU A 81 -1.22 4.20 3.63
C LEU A 81 -1.34 3.16 4.75
N VAL A 82 -2.19 3.44 5.73
CA VAL A 82 -2.50 2.54 6.84
C VAL A 82 -3.91 2.01 6.65
N LEU A 83 -4.04 0.70 6.48
CA LEU A 83 -5.33 0.01 6.42
C LEU A 83 -5.58 -0.65 7.78
N GLN A 84 -6.73 -0.39 8.39
CA GLN A 84 -7.11 -0.99 9.66
C GLN A 84 -8.38 -1.85 9.54
N GLU A 85 -8.57 -2.72 10.54
CA GLU A 85 -9.81 -3.46 10.78
C GLU A 85 -10.30 -4.22 9.54
N ASP A 86 -11.55 -3.99 9.16
CA ASP A 86 -12.22 -4.65 8.05
C ASP A 86 -11.51 -4.33 6.73
N LEU A 87 -11.02 -3.10 6.55
CA LEU A 87 -10.30 -2.72 5.33
C LEU A 87 -9.03 -3.55 5.11
N TYR A 88 -8.38 -3.99 6.19
CA TYR A 88 -7.22 -4.88 6.15
C TYR A 88 -7.59 -6.36 6.02
N THR A 89 -8.68 -6.79 6.65
CA THR A 89 -8.99 -8.22 6.84
C THR A 89 -10.08 -8.77 5.92
N LYS A 90 -11.08 -7.95 5.57
CA LYS A 90 -12.30 -8.34 4.85
C LYS A 90 -12.38 -7.79 3.43
N TYR A 91 -11.81 -6.61 3.18
CA TYR A 91 -11.81 -6.01 1.85
C TYR A 91 -10.63 -6.48 1.01
N LEU A 92 -10.84 -6.58 -0.30
CA LEU A 92 -9.82 -6.99 -1.24
C LEU A 92 -9.22 -5.74 -1.90
N HIS A 93 -7.97 -5.46 -1.56
CA HIS A 93 -7.20 -4.35 -2.10
C HIS A 93 -6.21 -4.86 -3.15
N GLY A 94 -6.23 -4.26 -4.34
CA GLY A 94 -5.40 -4.68 -5.44
C GLY A 94 -5.09 -3.55 -6.41
N ILE A 95 -3.96 -3.68 -7.09
CA ILE A 95 -3.54 -2.75 -8.14
C ILE A 95 -3.94 -3.38 -9.48
N ALA A 96 -4.85 -2.73 -10.21
CA ALA A 96 -5.23 -3.15 -11.55
C ALA A 96 -4.02 -3.11 -12.48
N GLU A 97 -3.87 -4.05 -13.40
CA GLU A 97 -2.75 -4.08 -14.36
C GLU A 97 -3.14 -3.28 -15.59
N LYS A 98 -2.78 -1.99 -15.60
CA LYS A 98 -3.06 -1.07 -16.71
C LYS A 98 -1.98 0.01 -16.80
N PRO A 99 -1.69 0.53 -18.00
CA PRO A 99 -0.65 1.54 -18.21
C PRO A 99 -1.09 2.94 -17.78
N THR A 100 -2.39 3.20 -17.65
CA THR A 100 -2.92 4.53 -17.33
C THR A 100 -4.01 4.50 -16.26
N ASP A 101 -4.10 5.60 -15.50
CA ASP A 101 -5.19 5.89 -14.58
C ASP A 101 -5.95 7.14 -15.03
N VAL A 102 -7.28 7.11 -14.92
CA VAL A 102 -8.12 8.29 -15.11
C VAL A 102 -8.42 8.84 -13.72
N ILE A 103 -8.26 10.14 -13.53
CA ILE A 103 -8.60 10.82 -12.29
C ILE A 103 -10.13 10.90 -12.17
N ASP A 104 -10.68 10.13 -11.23
CA ASP A 104 -12.10 10.10 -10.92
C ASP A 104 -12.38 10.69 -9.52
N ASP A 105 -13.66 10.90 -9.22
CA ASP A 105 -14.17 11.44 -7.96
C ASP A 105 -13.94 10.49 -6.77
N LEU A 106 -13.58 9.24 -7.03
CA LEU A 106 -13.24 8.22 -6.04
C LEU A 106 -11.83 8.40 -5.46
N ILE A 107 -10.99 9.25 -6.06
CA ILE A 107 -9.68 9.58 -5.52
C ILE A 107 -9.85 10.39 -4.23
N PHE A 108 -9.27 9.88 -3.15
CA PHE A 108 -9.43 10.44 -1.81
C PHE A 108 -8.51 11.64 -1.53
N ASN A 109 -7.39 11.75 -2.23
CA ASN A 109 -6.42 12.84 -2.11
C ASN A 109 -6.47 13.79 -3.30
N LEU A 110 -7.67 13.98 -3.89
CA LEU A 110 -7.86 14.85 -5.04
C LEU A 110 -7.41 16.29 -4.75
N ASP A 111 -7.70 16.79 -3.54
CA ASP A 111 -7.32 18.14 -3.11
C ASP A 111 -5.81 18.33 -2.94
N GLU A 112 -5.05 17.23 -2.83
CA GLU A 112 -3.60 17.28 -2.68
C GLU A 112 -2.86 17.08 -4.00
N ILE A 113 -3.53 16.65 -5.07
CA ILE A 113 -2.90 16.42 -6.38
C ILE A 113 -3.09 17.63 -7.30
N SER A 114 -2.11 17.86 -8.18
CA SER A 114 -2.13 18.95 -9.16
C SER A 114 -2.94 18.60 -10.43
N TYR A 115 -3.82 17.60 -10.35
CA TYR A 115 -4.56 17.05 -11.48
C TYR A 115 -6.06 17.34 -11.34
N SER A 116 -6.73 17.49 -12.48
CA SER A 116 -8.16 17.72 -12.57
C SER A 116 -8.92 16.42 -12.82
N LEU A 117 -10.21 16.40 -12.48
CA LEU A 117 -11.11 15.28 -12.83
C LEU A 117 -11.10 15.06 -14.36
N GLY A 118 -10.94 13.81 -14.76
CA GLY A 118 -10.83 13.42 -16.16
C GLY A 118 -9.40 13.36 -16.71
N ASP A 119 -8.40 13.83 -15.96
CA ASP A 119 -7.00 13.73 -16.38
C ASP A 119 -6.54 12.28 -16.52
N ILE A 120 -5.68 12.02 -17.49
CA ILE A 120 -5.09 10.70 -17.74
C ILE A 120 -3.64 10.70 -17.27
N LEU A 121 -3.33 9.87 -16.28
CA LEU A 121 -1.99 9.65 -15.77
C LEU A 121 -1.36 8.41 -16.36
N ASN A 122 -0.17 8.55 -16.92
CA ASN A 122 0.68 7.42 -17.30
C ASN A 122 1.35 6.84 -16.07
N ARG A 123 1.29 5.51 -15.93
CA ARG A 123 1.97 4.82 -14.85
C ARG A 123 3.45 4.71 -15.11
N GLU A 124 4.21 5.01 -14.07
CA GLU A 124 5.64 4.77 -14.03
C GLU A 124 5.97 3.54 -13.19
N THR A 125 7.25 3.15 -13.21
CA THR A 125 7.76 2.17 -12.26
C THR A 125 7.69 2.74 -10.85
N ARG A 126 6.92 2.08 -9.99
CA ARG A 126 6.80 2.40 -8.57
C ARG A 126 7.23 1.21 -7.71
N VAL A 127 7.98 1.50 -6.65
CA VAL A 127 8.29 0.55 -5.59
C VAL A 127 7.39 0.83 -4.40
N SER A 128 6.75 -0.19 -3.85
CA SER A 128 5.96 -0.09 -2.62
C SER A 128 6.48 -1.07 -1.59
N LEU A 129 6.72 -0.60 -0.37
CA LEU A 129 7.02 -1.45 0.77
C LEU A 129 5.73 -1.67 1.56
N THR A 130 5.39 -2.94 1.80
CA THR A 130 4.19 -3.32 2.56
C THR A 130 4.59 -4.09 3.80
N ILE A 131 4.27 -3.56 4.96
CA ILE A 131 4.49 -4.19 6.26
C ILE A 131 3.14 -4.70 6.76
N ARG A 132 3.08 -5.96 7.19
CA ARG A 132 1.86 -6.59 7.70
C ARG A 132 2.15 -7.31 8.99
N TYR A 133 1.26 -7.16 9.96
CA TYR A 133 1.26 -7.99 11.16
C TYR A 133 0.49 -9.29 10.87
N PHE A 134 1.12 -10.43 11.15
CA PHE A 134 0.51 -11.74 11.02
C PHE A 134 0.53 -12.43 12.39
N PRO A 135 -0.61 -12.52 13.11
CA PRO A 135 -0.65 -13.18 14.40
C PRO A 135 -0.34 -14.67 14.24
N LYS A 136 0.49 -15.22 15.14
CA LYS A 136 0.77 -16.66 15.17
C LYS A 136 -0.50 -17.39 15.63
N VAL A 137 -1.17 -18.09 14.72
CA VAL A 137 -2.26 -18.99 15.08
C VAL A 137 -1.69 -20.37 15.46
N LEU A 138 -1.82 -20.74 16.73
CA LEU A 138 -1.58 -22.12 17.16
C LEU A 138 -2.74 -22.97 16.64
N LYS A 139 -2.45 -23.90 15.72
CA LYS A 139 -3.44 -24.87 15.25
C LYS A 139 -3.62 -25.94 16.32
N PHE A 140 -4.58 -25.76 17.23
CA PHE A 140 -5.04 -26.87 18.06
C PHE A 140 -5.87 -27.82 17.19
N LYS A 141 -5.38 -29.06 17.01
CA LYS A 141 -6.24 -30.15 16.56
C LYS A 141 -7.09 -30.54 17.76
N LEU A 142 -8.39 -30.25 17.76
CA LEU A 142 -9.31 -30.95 18.64
C LEU A 142 -9.26 -32.43 18.20
N GLY A 143 -8.72 -33.29 19.06
CA GLY A 143 -8.87 -34.72 18.91
C GLY A 143 -10.36 -35.05 18.87
N LYS A 144 -10.76 -35.96 17.98
CA LYS A 144 -12.11 -36.53 17.99
C LYS A 144 -12.36 -37.09 19.40
N ILE A 145 -13.38 -36.57 20.07
CA ILE A 145 -13.94 -37.14 21.30
C ILE A 145 -14.84 -38.30 20.87
#